data_AF-A0A7M2GLA4-F1
#
_entry.id   AF-A0A7M2GLA4-F1
#
_cell.length_a   1.000
_cell.length_b   1.000
_cell.length_c   1.000
_cell.angle_alpha   90.00
_cell.angle_beta   90.00
_cell.angle_gamma   90.00
#
_symmetry.space_group_name_H-M   'P 1'
#
loop_
_entity.id
_entity.type
_entity.pdbx_description
1 polymer ?
#
loop_
_entity_poly.entity_id
_entity_poly.type
_entity_poly.pdbx_seq_one_letter_code
_entity_poly.pdbx_strand_id
1 'polypeptide(L)'
;MFVFWWMGRGYVTALTIFGTMMVFALMLQIAQPLLPDQRWYWGLSLIAAAMVNWKAGSYFNRKRLAKTPKRNLKERLLYKAPNRFMSVPMETFSIAIFAAGLALTIYGVLYPDVG
;
A
#
# COMPACT_ATOMS: atom_id res chain seq x y z
N MET A 1 -4.47 -26.16 -2.64
CA MET A 1 -3.35 -25.22 -2.44
C MET A 1 -3.34 -24.27 -3.62
N PHE A 2 -2.95 -23.01 -3.42
CA PHE A 2 -2.65 -21.97 -4.44
C PHE A 2 -3.71 -20.91 -4.80
N VAL A 3 -3.22 -19.66 -4.73
CA VAL A 3 -3.70 -18.40 -5.33
C VAL A 3 -4.93 -17.71 -4.73
N PHE A 4 -4.99 -17.54 -3.41
CA PHE A 4 -6.04 -16.73 -2.79
C PHE A 4 -5.77 -15.20 -2.87
N TRP A 5 -4.52 -14.74 -2.88
CA TRP A 5 -4.21 -13.31 -2.77
C TRP A 5 -4.40 -12.49 -4.06
N TRP A 6 -4.54 -13.13 -5.23
CA TRP A 6 -4.81 -12.46 -6.52
C TRP A 6 -6.30 -12.23 -6.82
N MET A 7 -7.23 -12.61 -5.93
CA MET A 7 -8.65 -12.32 -6.10
C MET A 7 -9.13 -11.22 -5.15
N GLY A 8 -9.94 -10.28 -5.66
CA GLY A 8 -10.57 -9.24 -4.87
C GLY A 8 -9.59 -8.19 -4.33
N ARG A 9 -9.47 -8.08 -3.00
CA ARG A 9 -8.77 -6.98 -2.32
C ARG A 9 -7.25 -7.01 -2.50
N GLY A 10 -6.64 -8.20 -2.51
CA GLY A 10 -5.20 -8.33 -2.72
C GLY A 10 -4.76 -7.92 -4.14
N TYR A 11 -5.58 -8.20 -5.15
CA TYR A 11 -5.36 -7.71 -6.51
C TYR A 11 -5.40 -6.19 -6.61
N VAL A 12 -6.38 -5.54 -5.97
CA VAL A 12 -6.46 -4.07 -5.95
C VAL A 12 -5.25 -3.48 -5.22
N THR A 13 -4.77 -4.12 -4.16
CA THR A 13 -3.54 -3.71 -3.48
C THR A 13 -2.33 -3.83 -4.40
N ALA A 14 -2.17 -4.94 -5.13
CA ALA A 14 -1.09 -5.09 -6.11
C ALA A 14 -1.14 -4.00 -7.19
N LEU A 15 -2.32 -3.75 -7.78
CA LEU A 15 -2.51 -2.66 -8.74
C LEU A 15 -2.18 -1.29 -8.16
N THR A 16 -2.51 -1.06 -6.88
CA THR A 16 -2.19 0.21 -6.22
C THR A 16 -0.68 0.38 -6.07
N ILE A 17 0.04 -0.68 -5.69
CA ILE A 17 1.50 -0.66 -5.61
C ILE A 17 2.11 -0.42 -7.00
N PHE A 18 1.73 -1.22 -8.00
CA PHE A 18 2.25 -1.06 -9.36
C PHE A 18 1.96 0.33 -9.93
N GLY A 19 0.72 0.82 -9.80
CA GLY A 19 0.34 2.13 -10.30
C GLY A 19 1.11 3.27 -9.62
N THR A 20 1.30 3.20 -8.30
CA THR A 20 2.07 4.23 -7.57
C THR A 20 3.56 4.17 -7.88
N MET A 21 4.16 2.99 -7.95
CA MET A 21 5.55 2.83 -8.37
C MET A 21 5.76 3.32 -9.80
N MET A 22 4.83 3.05 -10.72
CA MET A 22 4.91 3.55 -12.09
C MET A 22 4.84 5.08 -12.16
N VAL A 23 3.96 5.72 -11.38
CA VAL A 23 3.91 7.20 -11.29
C VAL A 23 5.23 7.77 -10.77
N PHE A 24 5.81 7.17 -9.72
CA PHE A 24 7.12 7.57 -9.20
C PHE A 24 8.23 7.34 -10.22
N ALA A 25 8.20 6.23 -10.96
CA ALA A 25 9.17 5.96 -12.04
C ALA A 25 9.13 7.05 -13.12
N LEU A 26 7.92 7.44 -13.56
CA LEU A 26 7.74 8.50 -14.54
C LEU A 26 8.20 9.86 -13.99
N MET A 27 7.90 10.16 -12.73
CA MET A 27 8.38 11.37 -12.07
C MET A 27 9.91 11.40 -11.98
N LEU A 28 10.54 10.29 -11.63
CA LEU A 28 11.99 10.17 -11.59
C LEU A 28 12.58 10.36 -12.99
N GLN A 29 11.97 9.78 -14.03
CA GLN A 29 12.42 9.94 -15.42
C GLN A 29 12.40 11.41 -15.87
N ILE A 30 11.37 12.16 -15.49
CA ILE A 30 11.27 13.60 -15.78
C ILE A 30 12.25 14.42 -14.93
N ALA A 31 12.48 14.00 -13.69
CA ALA A 31 13.30 14.70 -12.72
C ALA A 31 14.77 14.26 -12.69
N GLN A 32 15.21 13.35 -13.57
CA GLN A 32 16.58 12.80 -13.58
C GLN A 32 17.72 13.84 -13.54
N PRO A 33 17.64 15.04 -14.13
CA PRO A 33 18.73 16.01 -13.97
C PRO A 33 18.83 16.61 -12.55
N LEU A 34 17.79 16.46 -11.71
CA LEU A 34 17.69 17.04 -10.37
C LEU A 34 17.64 15.99 -9.25
N LEU A 35 17.16 14.78 -9.55
CA LEU A 35 16.94 13.72 -8.58
C LEU A 35 17.60 12.42 -9.04
N PRO A 36 18.67 11.95 -8.38
CA PRO A 36 19.28 10.66 -8.69
C PRO A 36 18.36 9.51 -8.28
N ASP A 37 18.44 8.40 -9.01
CA ASP A 37 17.76 7.16 -8.64
C ASP A 37 18.40 6.59 -7.37
N GLN A 38 17.67 6.66 -6.26
CA GLN A 38 18.14 6.19 -4.95
C GLN A 38 17.06 5.37 -4.25
N ARG A 39 17.48 4.37 -3.46
CA ARG A 39 16.56 3.49 -2.71
C ARG A 39 15.54 4.23 -1.86
N TRP A 40 15.90 5.38 -1.27
CA TRP A 40 14.98 6.13 -0.42
C TRP A 40 13.75 6.64 -1.19
N TYR A 41 13.92 6.98 -2.47
CA TYR A 41 12.85 7.45 -3.35
C TYR A 41 11.81 6.35 -3.57
N TRP A 42 12.25 5.12 -3.80
CA TRP A 42 11.37 3.96 -3.91
C TRP A 42 10.70 3.60 -2.58
N GLY A 43 11.38 3.81 -1.46
CA GLY A 43 10.76 3.71 -0.14
C GLY A 43 9.59 4.69 0.06
N LEU A 44 9.76 5.94 -0.40
CA LEU A 44 8.67 6.93 -0.40
C LEU A 44 7.52 6.53 -1.32
N SER A 45 7.82 5.93 -2.47
CA SER A 45 6.79 5.41 -3.39
C SER A 45 5.92 4.34 -2.72
N LEU A 46 6.53 3.45 -1.93
CA LEU A 46 5.81 2.40 -1.19
C LEU A 46 5.00 2.98 -0.03
N ILE A 47 5.52 4.00 0.67
CA ILE A 47 4.77 4.72 1.70
C ILE A 47 3.52 5.38 1.07
N ALA A 48 3.66 6.03 -0.08
CA ALA A 48 2.54 6.59 -0.82
C ALA A 48 1.55 5.50 -1.26
N ALA A 49 2.04 4.37 -1.78
CA ALA A 49 1.23 3.20 -2.13
C ALA A 49 0.39 2.72 -0.95
N ALA A 50 0.99 2.60 0.24
CA ALA A 50 0.31 2.18 1.44
C ALA A 50 -0.83 3.14 1.83
N MET A 51 -0.60 4.45 1.74
CA MET A 51 -1.61 5.47 2.03
C MET A 51 -2.78 5.43 1.04
N VAL A 52 -2.50 5.33 -0.26
CA VAL A 52 -3.53 5.20 -1.30
C VAL A 52 -4.33 3.92 -1.10
N ASN A 53 -3.65 2.80 -0.85
CA ASN A 53 -4.28 1.50 -0.59
C ASN A 53 -5.15 1.54 0.68
N TRP A 54 -4.72 2.26 1.71
CA TRP A 54 -5.49 2.43 2.95
C TRP A 54 -6.73 3.28 2.72
N LYS A 55 -6.62 4.37 1.96
CA LYS A 55 -7.74 5.24 1.60
C LYS A 55 -8.76 4.50 0.73
N ALA A 56 -8.29 3.76 -0.28
CA ALA A 56 -9.14 2.92 -1.12
C ALA A 56 -9.83 1.81 -0.31
N GLY A 57 -9.09 1.08 0.52
CA GLY A 57 -9.62 0.07 1.43
C GLY A 57 -10.68 0.64 2.38
N SER A 58 -10.40 1.80 2.97
CA SER A 58 -11.33 2.54 3.83
C SER A 58 -12.61 2.93 3.10
N TYR A 59 -12.51 3.38 1.84
CA TYR A 59 -13.66 3.74 1.01
C TYR A 59 -14.51 2.53 0.64
N PHE A 60 -13.89 1.43 0.21
CA PHE A 60 -14.60 0.19 -0.12
C PHE A 60 -15.25 -0.44 1.12
N ASN A 61 -14.58 -0.37 2.28
CA ASN A 61 -15.18 -0.76 3.55
C ASN A 61 -16.35 0.15 3.92
N ARG A 62 -16.24 1.49 3.78
CA ARG A 62 -17.36 2.42 4.04
C ARG A 62 -18.57 2.17 3.15
N LYS A 63 -18.40 1.93 1.84
CA LYS A 63 -19.52 1.62 0.93
C LYS A 63 -20.29 0.36 1.34
N ARG A 64 -19.58 -0.65 1.87
CA ARG A 64 -20.19 -1.90 2.35
C ARG A 64 -20.76 -1.78 3.78
N LEU A 65 -20.22 -0.84 4.58
CA LEU A 65 -20.52 -0.63 6.00
C LEU A 65 -21.40 0.60 6.28
N ALA A 66 -21.91 1.31 5.27
CA ALA A 66 -22.87 2.40 5.45
C ALA A 66 -24.19 1.98 6.15
N LYS A 67 -24.34 0.68 6.45
CA LYS A 67 -25.41 0.12 7.28
C LYS A 67 -25.07 -0.02 8.77
N THR A 68 -23.89 0.38 9.27
CA THR A 68 -23.51 0.16 10.69
C THR A 68 -22.60 1.28 11.23
N PRO A 69 -22.86 1.83 12.43
CA PRO A 69 -22.18 3.02 12.93
C PRO A 69 -20.69 2.80 13.24
N LYS A 70 -19.96 3.92 13.31
CA LYS A 70 -18.51 4.09 13.49
C LYS A 70 -17.87 3.00 14.37
N ARG A 71 -17.05 2.15 13.77
CA ARG A 71 -16.28 1.09 14.43
C ARG A 71 -14.83 1.49 14.70
N ASN A 72 -14.30 1.04 15.83
CA ASN A 72 -12.94 1.31 16.28
C ASN A 72 -11.88 0.63 15.39
N LEU A 73 -10.63 1.10 15.43
CA LEU A 73 -9.54 0.63 14.56
C LEU A 73 -9.33 -0.90 14.63
N LYS A 74 -9.51 -1.47 15.83
CA LYS A 74 -9.48 -2.92 16.08
C LYS A 74 -10.54 -3.69 15.29
N GLU A 75 -11.76 -3.15 15.21
CA GLU A 75 -12.87 -3.77 14.50
C GLU A 75 -12.73 -3.64 12.98
N ARG A 76 -12.01 -2.62 12.49
CA ARG A 76 -11.67 -2.48 11.07
C ARG A 76 -10.65 -3.53 10.62
N LEU A 77 -9.72 -3.89 11.51
CA LEU A 77 -8.68 -4.90 11.24
C LEU A 77 -9.17 -6.34 11.43
N LEU A 78 -10.13 -6.56 12.34
CA LEU A 78 -10.59 -7.90 12.74
C LEU A 78 -12.05 -8.21 12.36
N TYR A 79 -12.63 -7.50 11.40
CA TYR A 79 -14.01 -7.76 11.00
C TYR A 79 -14.18 -9.18 10.44
N LYS A 80 -15.10 -9.95 11.04
CA LYS A 80 -15.56 -11.25 10.51
C LYS A 80 -16.33 -11.03 9.21
N ALA A 81 -15.63 -11.04 8.08
CA ALA A 81 -16.26 -11.01 6.77
C ALA A 81 -17.04 -12.32 6.52
N PRO A 82 -18.34 -12.29 6.18
CA PRO A 82 -19.13 -13.50 5.96
C PRO A 82 -18.65 -14.34 4.77
N ASN A 83 -17.93 -13.74 3.81
CA ASN A 83 -17.24 -14.47 2.76
C ASN A 83 -15.74 -14.56 3.06
N ARG A 84 -15.24 -15.78 3.32
CA ARG A 84 -13.82 -16.13 3.50
C ARG A 84 -12.92 -15.62 2.36
N PHE A 85 -13.48 -15.31 1.19
CA PHE A 85 -12.76 -14.78 0.04
C PHE A 85 -12.37 -13.28 0.10
N MET A 86 -12.77 -12.56 1.16
CA MET A 86 -12.38 -11.17 1.44
C MET A 86 -11.71 -11.03 2.82
N SER A 87 -11.08 -12.10 3.31
CA SER A 87 -10.72 -12.29 4.72
C SER A 87 -9.71 -11.29 5.28
N VAL A 88 -8.91 -10.64 4.43
CA VAL A 88 -7.90 -9.67 4.89
C VAL A 88 -8.27 -8.26 4.40
N PRO A 89 -8.50 -7.30 5.32
CA PRO A 89 -8.69 -5.89 4.96
C PRO A 89 -7.48 -5.36 4.17
N MET A 90 -7.72 -4.53 3.16
CA MET A 90 -6.63 -3.84 2.43
C MET A 90 -5.77 -3.03 3.39
N GLU A 91 -6.35 -2.55 4.49
CA GLU A 91 -5.66 -1.89 5.59
C GLU A 91 -4.52 -2.75 6.19
N THR A 92 -4.67 -4.08 6.24
CA THR A 92 -3.62 -4.97 6.76
C THR A 92 -2.41 -5.00 5.83
N PHE A 93 -2.64 -5.07 4.51
CA PHE A 93 -1.56 -5.00 3.54
C PHE A 93 -0.90 -3.63 3.53
N SER A 94 -1.68 -2.55 3.68
CA SER A 94 -1.13 -1.20 3.82
C SER A 94 -0.15 -1.08 4.99
N ILE A 95 -0.39 -1.72 6.14
CA ILE A 95 0.54 -1.67 7.27
C ILE A 95 1.87 -2.33 6.90
N ALA A 96 1.83 -3.51 6.28
CA ALA A 96 3.04 -4.22 5.84
C ALA A 96 3.81 -3.42 4.78
N ILE A 97 3.12 -2.85 3.79
CA ILE A 97 3.72 -2.03 2.74
C ILE A 97 4.32 -0.74 3.33
N PHE A 98 3.62 -0.11 4.27
CA PHE A 98 4.13 1.09 4.96
C PHE A 98 5.40 0.78 5.74
N ALA A 99 5.43 -0.31 6.50
CA ALA A 99 6.60 -0.75 7.24
C ALA A 99 7.78 -1.06 6.30
N ALA A 100 7.53 -1.74 5.19
CA ALA A 100 8.55 -2.03 4.17
C ALA A 100 9.09 -0.74 3.52
N GLY A 101 8.20 0.19 3.15
CA GLY A 101 8.57 1.48 2.58
C GLY A 101 9.40 2.31 3.56
N LEU A 102 9.00 2.34 4.84
CA LEU A 102 9.71 3.06 5.90
C LEU A 102 11.10 2.46 6.17
N ALA A 103 11.21 1.13 6.23
CA ALA A 103 12.49 0.45 6.33
C ALA A 103 13.40 0.77 5.12
N LEU A 104 12.86 0.74 3.91
CA LEU A 104 13.61 1.04 2.69
C LEU A 104 14.04 2.51 2.63
N THR A 105 13.19 3.45 3.06
CA THR A 105 13.54 4.86 3.16
C THR A 105 14.65 5.09 4.18
N ILE A 106 14.53 4.55 5.39
CA ILE A 106 15.58 4.66 6.42
C ILE A 106 16.88 4.05 5.91
N TYR A 107 16.81 2.84 5.35
CA TYR A 107 17.99 2.17 4.83
C TYR A 107 18.64 2.95 3.68
N GLY A 108 17.87 3.47 2.74
CA GLY A 108 18.38 4.27 1.62
C GLY A 108 18.94 5.64 2.03
N VAL A 109 18.48 6.21 3.16
CA VAL A 109 19.06 7.44 3.71
C VAL A 109 20.35 7.15 4.48
N LEU A 110 20.39 6.05 5.24
CA LEU A 110 21.58 5.67 6.02
C LEU A 110 22.71 5.09 5.14
N TYR A 111 22.34 4.39 4.08
CA TYR A 111 23.24 3.76 3.12
C TYR A 111 22.89 4.21 1.70
N PRO A 112 23.18 5.48 1.36
CA PRO A 112 22.89 6.00 0.04
C PRO A 112 23.66 5.22 -1.03
N ASP A 113 23.00 4.97 -2.15
CA ASP A 113 23.66 4.40 -3.33
C ASP A 113 24.77 5.37 -3.76
N VAL A 114 26.02 4.93 -3.66
CA VAL A 114 27.16 5.69 -4.16
C VAL A 114 27.12 5.55 -5.69
N GLY A 115 26.69 6.63 -6.35
CA GLY A 115 26.77 6.78 -7.81
C GLY A 115 28.19 7.02 -8.28
#